data_AF-A0A359MTS7-F1
#
_entry.id   AF-A0A359MTS7-F1
#
_cell.length_a   1.000
_cell.length_b   1.000
_cell.length_c   1.000
_cell.angle_alpha   90.00
_cell.angle_beta   90.00
_cell.angle_gamma   90.00
#
_symmetry.space_group_name_H-M   'P 1'
#
loop_
_entity.id
_entity.type
_entity.pdbx_description
1 polymer ?
#
loop_
_entity_poly.entity_id
_entity_poly.type
_entity_poly.pdbx_seq_one_letter_code
_entity_poly.pdbx_strand_id
1 'polypeptide(L)'
;MKHLAQKLNNVQNTNAGMDIKMVKYKFEKLFTKTFQEHQKDSVPIREAACLRVQFPAILEPIPEDLYIVGGAKYHPIGFSPKDAEDFGYYCRTKELEQLRKEETDPEERKELELLLEFWRENQSRYKTRKAYPKEVKKRLASDDLNDIYPAYPLYRMTGCIIDYDKLLQLGIPGIKKEISEYAKQENNPLYGAMLEALEILKDSLQFYADQCEEKKAYVSKERASQLQEMRENLIFLKNNAPETFHQAAQLAWLYSILAHTLDYGRMDVYLGDFLERDQKKPIFRRAVLS
;
A
#
# COMPACT_ATOMS: atom_id res chain seq x y z
N MET A 1 -7.97 13.93 10.52
CA MET A 1 -7.87 12.48 10.82
C MET A 1 -8.69 12.02 12.03
N LYS A 2 -8.86 12.81 13.11
CA LYS A 2 -9.78 12.42 14.20
C LYS A 2 -11.20 12.09 13.71
N HIS A 3 -11.75 12.80 12.72
CA HIS A 3 -13.15 12.60 12.33
C HIS A 3 -13.49 11.31 11.52
N LEU A 4 -12.51 10.65 10.88
CA LEU A 4 -12.74 9.43 10.07
C LEU A 4 -12.40 8.15 10.82
N ALA A 5 -11.27 8.13 11.56
CA ALA A 5 -10.93 7.04 12.47
C ALA A 5 -11.94 6.94 13.63
N GLN A 6 -12.44 8.08 14.12
CA GLN A 6 -13.49 8.12 15.13
C GLN A 6 -14.87 7.74 14.56
N LYS A 7 -15.11 7.80 13.25
CA LYS A 7 -16.33 7.24 12.62
C LYS A 7 -16.28 5.71 12.50
N LEU A 8 -15.08 5.13 12.43
CA LEU A 8 -14.88 3.68 12.47
C LEU A 8 -14.95 3.14 13.91
N ASN A 9 -14.47 3.91 14.90
CA ASN A 9 -14.45 3.49 16.32
C ASN A 9 -15.69 3.90 17.14
N ASN A 10 -16.42 4.98 16.82
CA ASN A 10 -17.59 5.42 17.61
C ASN A 10 -18.84 4.53 17.46
N VAL A 11 -18.83 3.54 16.57
CA VAL A 11 -19.91 2.54 16.51
C VAL A 11 -19.77 1.50 17.63
N GLN A 12 -18.60 1.39 18.28
CA GLN A 12 -18.35 0.35 19.27
C GLN A 12 -18.75 0.70 20.71
N ASN A 13 -19.13 1.95 21.03
CA ASN A 13 -19.20 2.37 22.45
C ASN A 13 -20.41 3.22 22.88
N THR A 14 -21.57 3.10 22.23
CA THR A 14 -22.82 3.61 22.82
C THR A 14 -24.00 2.66 22.62
N ASN A 15 -24.46 2.12 23.76
CA ASN A 15 -25.82 1.67 24.07
C ASN A 15 -26.34 0.33 23.51
N ALA A 16 -26.44 -0.62 24.45
CA ALA A 16 -27.60 -1.46 24.74
C ALA A 16 -28.37 -2.08 23.56
N GLY A 17 -28.21 -3.40 23.39
CA GLY A 17 -29.30 -4.26 22.94
C GLY A 17 -29.72 -4.17 21.46
N MET A 18 -28.80 -3.90 20.54
CA MET A 18 -29.00 -4.18 19.11
C MET A 18 -27.79 -4.94 18.58
N ASP A 19 -28.03 -6.07 17.91
CA ASP A 19 -27.04 -6.81 17.15
C ASP A 19 -26.35 -5.87 16.14
N ILE A 20 -25.18 -5.34 16.48
CA ILE A 20 -24.30 -4.69 15.52
C ILE A 20 -23.69 -5.82 14.70
N LYS A 21 -24.39 -6.25 13.64
CA LYS A 21 -23.79 -7.12 12.63
C LYS A 21 -22.49 -6.46 12.16
N MET A 22 -21.35 -7.11 12.40
CA MET A 22 -20.09 -6.70 11.79
C MET A 22 -20.28 -6.74 10.27
N VAL A 23 -20.12 -5.58 9.61
CA VAL A 23 -20.25 -5.48 8.15
C VAL A 23 -19.09 -6.26 7.53
N LYS A 24 -19.40 -7.43 6.94
CA LYS A 24 -18.39 -8.25 6.25
C LYS A 24 -17.99 -7.59 4.93
N TYR A 25 -16.80 -7.93 4.46
CA TYR A 25 -16.25 -7.47 3.17
C TYR A 25 -16.25 -5.95 3.00
N LYS A 26 -16.11 -5.23 4.13
CA LYS A 26 -16.23 -3.76 4.18
C LYS A 26 -15.22 -3.08 3.26
N PHE A 27 -14.00 -3.62 3.20
CA PHE A 27 -12.96 -3.08 2.35
C PHE A 27 -13.31 -3.25 0.87
N GLU A 28 -13.69 -4.44 0.44
CA GLU A 28 -14.03 -4.76 -0.95
C GLU A 28 -15.20 -3.91 -1.45
N LYS A 29 -16.22 -3.73 -0.61
CA LYS A 29 -17.37 -2.85 -0.88
C LYS A 29 -16.94 -1.39 -1.00
N LEU A 30 -16.14 -0.89 -0.06
CA LEU A 30 -15.68 0.50 -0.06
C LEU A 30 -14.77 0.80 -1.25
N PHE A 31 -13.81 -0.08 -1.53
CA PHE A 31 -12.89 0.05 -2.66
C PHE A 31 -13.66 0.08 -3.99
N THR A 32 -14.63 -0.82 -4.16
CA THR A 32 -15.49 -0.87 -5.35
C THR A 32 -16.33 0.39 -5.49
N LYS A 33 -16.94 0.86 -4.40
CA LYS A 33 -17.70 2.11 -4.38
C LYS A 33 -16.83 3.30 -4.76
N THR A 34 -15.63 3.42 -4.19
CA THR A 34 -14.68 4.49 -4.54
C THR A 34 -14.28 4.44 -6.01
N PHE A 35 -14.01 3.24 -6.55
CA PHE A 35 -13.76 3.10 -7.99
C PHE A 35 -14.95 3.60 -8.82
N GLN A 36 -16.18 3.26 -8.44
CA GLN A 36 -17.42 3.67 -9.11
C GLN A 36 -17.63 5.19 -9.07
N GLU A 37 -17.46 5.81 -7.90
CA GLU A 37 -17.61 7.26 -7.70
C GLU A 37 -16.62 8.06 -8.56
N HIS A 38 -15.42 7.52 -8.78
CA HIS A 38 -14.34 8.15 -9.54
C HIS A 38 -14.22 7.63 -11.00
N GLN A 39 -15.23 6.94 -11.54
CA GLN A 39 -15.19 6.43 -12.92
C GLN A 39 -15.01 7.51 -13.98
N LYS A 40 -15.59 8.69 -13.74
CA LYS A 40 -15.52 9.84 -14.67
C LYS A 40 -14.25 10.66 -14.52
N ASP A 41 -13.49 10.44 -13.46
CA ASP A 41 -12.23 11.13 -13.24
C ASP A 41 -11.12 10.54 -14.11
N SER A 42 -10.06 11.35 -14.29
CA SER A 42 -8.83 10.86 -14.93
C SER A 42 -8.27 9.65 -14.18
N VAL A 43 -7.66 8.72 -14.92
CA VAL A 43 -7.06 7.49 -14.38
C VAL A 43 -6.22 7.73 -13.11
N PRO A 44 -5.23 8.65 -13.09
CA PRO A 44 -4.38 8.82 -11.91
C PRO A 44 -5.15 9.33 -10.69
N ILE A 45 -6.18 10.15 -10.87
CA ILE A 45 -7.02 10.63 -9.76
C ILE A 45 -7.86 9.50 -9.17
N ARG A 46 -8.45 8.65 -10.01
CA ARG A 46 -9.18 7.46 -9.55
C ARG A 46 -8.26 6.48 -8.84
N GLU A 47 -7.06 6.25 -9.35
CA GLU A 47 -6.06 5.38 -8.70
C GLU A 47 -5.66 5.92 -7.33
N ALA A 48 -5.36 7.21 -7.20
CA ALA A 48 -5.04 7.83 -5.92
C ALA A 48 -6.20 7.72 -4.90
N ALA A 49 -7.44 7.91 -5.34
CA ALA A 49 -8.62 7.74 -4.49
C ALA A 49 -8.75 6.29 -3.98
N CYS A 50 -8.55 5.30 -4.85
CA CYS A 50 -8.54 3.88 -4.46
C CYS A 50 -7.38 3.54 -3.50
N LEU A 51 -6.18 4.08 -3.73
CA LEU A 51 -5.02 3.88 -2.85
C LEU A 51 -5.29 4.43 -1.43
N ARG A 52 -6.00 5.56 -1.31
CA ARG A 52 -6.40 6.13 -0.02
C ARG A 52 -7.32 5.22 0.78
N VAL A 53 -8.15 4.41 0.12
CA VAL A 53 -8.96 3.38 0.78
C VAL A 53 -8.13 2.12 1.09
N GLN A 54 -7.21 1.76 0.20
CA GLN A 54 -6.42 0.54 0.28
C GLN A 54 -5.42 0.52 1.44
N PHE A 55 -4.55 1.52 1.55
CA PHE A 55 -3.44 1.43 2.49
C PHE A 55 -3.85 1.31 3.97
N PRO A 56 -4.86 2.05 4.47
CA PRO A 56 -5.34 1.84 5.83
C PRO A 56 -5.92 0.44 6.08
N ALA A 57 -6.33 -0.29 5.03
CA ALA A 57 -6.92 -1.62 5.15
C ALA A 57 -5.89 -2.75 5.02
N ILE A 58 -4.81 -2.54 4.26
CA ILE A 58 -3.82 -3.60 4.00
C ILE A 58 -2.63 -3.57 4.94
N LEU A 59 -2.32 -2.45 5.61
CA LEU A 59 -1.13 -2.35 6.46
C LEU A 59 -1.30 -3.18 7.75
N GLU A 60 -0.36 -4.08 7.98
CA GLU A 60 -0.38 -5.03 9.09
C GLU A 60 0.17 -4.40 10.39
N PRO A 61 -0.22 -4.93 11.56
CA PRO A 61 0.29 -4.48 12.85
C PRO A 61 1.80 -4.65 13.00
N ILE A 62 2.40 -3.84 13.89
CA ILE A 62 3.83 -3.99 14.25
C ILE A 62 4.07 -5.35 14.94
N PRO A 63 4.92 -6.23 14.39
CA PRO A 63 5.33 -7.47 15.05
C PRO A 63 6.16 -7.20 16.30
N GLU A 64 6.21 -8.16 17.22
CA GLU A 64 6.75 -7.95 18.58
C GLU A 64 8.20 -7.42 18.58
N ASP A 65 9.07 -7.94 17.70
CA ASP A 65 10.53 -7.71 17.78
C ASP A 65 11.14 -6.91 16.62
N LEU A 66 10.32 -6.30 15.76
CA LEU A 66 10.85 -5.55 14.61
C LEU A 66 11.21 -4.11 14.95
N TYR A 67 12.29 -3.61 14.34
CA TYR A 67 12.76 -2.22 14.46
C TYR A 67 12.46 -1.39 13.21
N ILE A 68 12.12 -2.04 12.09
CA ILE A 68 11.59 -1.42 10.88
C ILE A 68 10.21 -2.00 10.63
N VAL A 69 9.24 -1.14 10.30
CA VAL A 69 7.82 -1.49 10.15
C VAL A 69 7.32 -1.25 8.74
N GLY A 70 6.34 -2.05 8.31
CA GLY A 70 5.82 -2.03 6.95
C GLY A 70 5.49 -3.46 6.52
N GLY A 71 4.40 -3.99 7.05
CA GLY A 71 3.82 -5.25 6.58
C GLY A 71 2.53 -4.92 5.82
N ALA A 72 2.21 -5.71 4.79
CA ALA A 72 0.96 -5.54 4.06
C ALA A 72 0.31 -6.90 3.74
N LYS A 73 -1.01 -6.97 3.92
CA LYS A 73 -1.84 -8.10 3.53
C LYS A 73 -2.91 -7.63 2.56
N TYR A 74 -2.75 -8.03 1.30
CA TYR A 74 -3.63 -7.65 0.22
C TYR A 74 -4.92 -8.47 0.21
N HIS A 75 -6.04 -7.76 0.08
CA HIS A 75 -7.39 -8.30 -0.05
C HIS A 75 -7.65 -8.87 -1.46
N PRO A 76 -8.74 -9.64 -1.66
CA PRO A 76 -9.09 -10.22 -2.95
C PRO A 76 -9.33 -9.21 -4.08
N ILE A 77 -9.69 -7.96 -3.76
CA ILE A 77 -9.88 -6.86 -4.73
C ILE A 77 -8.89 -5.76 -4.36
N GLY A 78 -8.29 -5.08 -5.33
CA GLY A 78 -7.42 -3.94 -5.03
C GLY A 78 -6.76 -3.33 -6.25
N PHE A 79 -5.75 -2.51 -6.01
CA PHE A 79 -4.88 -1.91 -7.01
C PHE A 79 -3.41 -2.17 -6.69
N SER A 80 -2.67 -2.75 -7.64
CA SER A 80 -1.26 -3.09 -7.45
C SER A 80 -0.53 -3.20 -8.80
N PRO A 81 0.76 -2.83 -8.92
CA PRO A 81 1.55 -3.12 -10.11
C PRO A 81 1.66 -4.62 -10.40
N LYS A 82 1.50 -5.47 -9.39
CA LYS A 82 1.46 -6.94 -9.50
C LYS A 82 0.63 -7.54 -8.37
N ASP A 83 -0.32 -8.42 -8.69
CA ASP A 83 -1.02 -9.23 -7.70
C ASP A 83 -1.30 -10.62 -8.29
N ALA A 84 -0.58 -11.64 -7.80
CA ALA A 84 -0.58 -12.98 -8.40
C ALA A 84 -0.36 -12.95 -9.94
N GLU A 85 -1.41 -13.25 -10.72
CA GLU A 85 -1.44 -13.25 -12.18
C GLU A 85 -2.20 -12.03 -12.77
N ASP A 86 -2.35 -10.97 -11.99
CA ASP A 86 -3.09 -9.75 -12.34
C ASP A 86 -2.27 -8.47 -12.00
N PHE A 87 -2.77 -7.32 -12.45
CA PHE A 87 -2.10 -6.02 -12.31
C PHE A 87 -3.08 -4.84 -12.42
N GLY A 88 -2.61 -3.66 -12.03
CA GLY A 88 -3.47 -2.49 -11.86
C GLY A 88 -4.61 -2.82 -10.92
N TYR A 89 -5.85 -2.53 -11.32
CA TYR A 89 -7.02 -3.04 -10.64
C TYR A 89 -7.16 -4.55 -10.83
N TYR A 90 -7.04 -5.31 -9.74
CA TYR A 90 -7.08 -6.76 -9.73
C TYR A 90 -8.30 -7.27 -8.97
N CYS A 91 -8.70 -8.50 -9.28
CA CYS A 91 -9.65 -9.26 -8.47
C CYS A 91 -9.32 -10.76 -8.52
N ARG A 92 -8.98 -11.33 -7.36
CA ARG A 92 -8.70 -12.75 -7.14
C ARG A 92 -10.01 -13.55 -7.14
N THR A 93 -10.59 -13.72 -8.32
CA THR A 93 -11.93 -14.33 -8.51
C THR A 93 -12.08 -15.68 -7.81
N LYS A 94 -11.04 -16.54 -7.79
CA LYS A 94 -11.08 -17.83 -7.09
C LYS A 94 -11.29 -17.67 -5.58
N GLU A 95 -10.60 -16.71 -4.96
CA GLU A 95 -10.71 -16.41 -3.54
C GLU A 95 -12.08 -15.82 -3.21
N LEU A 96 -12.55 -14.86 -4.02
CA LEU A 96 -13.85 -14.22 -3.81
C LEU A 96 -15.04 -15.17 -4.02
N GLU A 97 -14.94 -16.10 -4.98
CA GLU A 97 -15.92 -17.20 -5.16
C GLU A 97 -15.92 -18.18 -3.99
N GLN A 98 -14.75 -18.47 -3.41
CA GLN A 98 -14.67 -19.33 -2.23
C GLN A 98 -15.37 -18.68 -1.04
N LEU A 99 -15.09 -17.39 -0.78
CA LEU A 99 -15.78 -16.60 0.24
C LEU A 99 -17.30 -16.61 0.02
N ARG A 100 -17.75 -16.48 -1.23
CA ARG A 100 -19.19 -16.52 -1.56
C ARG A 100 -19.83 -17.86 -1.24
N LYS A 101 -19.16 -18.98 -1.52
CA LYS A 101 -19.68 -20.33 -1.23
C LYS A 101 -19.77 -20.60 0.27
N GLU A 102 -18.84 -20.06 1.05
CA GLU A 102 -18.77 -20.21 2.50
C GLU A 102 -19.72 -19.26 3.25
N GLU A 103 -20.20 -18.19 2.59
CA GLU A 103 -21.05 -17.19 3.22
C GLU A 103 -22.48 -17.69 3.48
N THR A 104 -22.85 -17.72 4.76
CA THR A 104 -24.14 -18.22 5.23
C THR A 104 -25.21 -17.13 5.24
N ASP A 105 -24.85 -15.85 5.42
CA ASP A 105 -25.80 -14.72 5.35
C ASP A 105 -26.19 -14.44 3.89
N PRO A 106 -27.48 -14.57 3.50
CA PRO A 106 -27.93 -14.35 2.12
C PRO A 106 -27.63 -12.95 1.58
N GLU A 107 -27.66 -11.92 2.42
CA GLU A 107 -27.39 -10.55 1.96
C GLU A 107 -25.91 -10.36 1.68
N GLU A 108 -25.03 -10.85 2.56
CA GLU A 108 -23.58 -10.78 2.34
C GLU A 108 -23.15 -11.64 1.13
N ARG A 109 -23.80 -12.78 0.92
CA ARG A 109 -23.57 -13.60 -0.28
C ARG A 109 -23.94 -12.87 -1.56
N LYS A 110 -25.09 -12.18 -1.57
CA LYS A 110 -25.52 -11.35 -2.71
C LYS A 110 -24.57 -10.20 -2.97
N GLU A 111 -24.03 -9.57 -1.93
CA GLU A 111 -23.00 -8.53 -2.08
C GLU A 111 -21.73 -9.08 -2.76
N LEU A 112 -21.27 -10.28 -2.40
CA LEU A 112 -20.15 -10.93 -3.07
C LEU A 112 -20.43 -11.24 -4.54
N GLU A 113 -21.66 -11.64 -4.88
CA GLU A 113 -22.09 -11.85 -6.28
C GLU A 113 -22.01 -10.55 -7.09
N LEU A 114 -22.47 -9.44 -6.51
CA LEU A 114 -22.37 -8.12 -7.15
C LEU A 114 -20.92 -7.68 -7.35
N LEU A 115 -20.04 -7.93 -6.38
CA LEU A 115 -18.61 -7.65 -6.49
C LEU A 115 -17.95 -8.49 -7.60
N LEU A 116 -18.24 -9.80 -7.65
CA LEU A 116 -17.73 -10.70 -8.68
C LEU A 116 -18.16 -10.26 -10.09
N GLU A 117 -19.44 -9.97 -10.27
CA GLU A 117 -19.99 -9.52 -11.55
C GLU A 117 -19.40 -8.17 -11.98
N PHE A 118 -19.28 -7.22 -11.04
CA PHE A 118 -18.68 -5.92 -11.32
C PHE A 118 -17.21 -6.03 -11.74
N TRP A 119 -16.40 -6.75 -10.97
CA TRP A 119 -14.95 -6.84 -11.23
C TRP A 119 -14.60 -7.73 -12.41
N ARG A 120 -15.47 -8.63 -12.84
CA ARG A 120 -15.28 -9.46 -14.04
C ARG A 120 -14.86 -8.65 -15.27
N GLU A 121 -15.47 -7.48 -15.46
CA GLU A 121 -15.16 -6.60 -16.60
C GLU A 121 -14.31 -5.36 -16.22
N ASN A 122 -14.13 -5.11 -14.93
CA ASN A 122 -13.42 -3.92 -14.44
C ASN A 122 -11.95 -4.12 -14.10
N GLN A 123 -11.49 -5.37 -13.99
CA GLN A 123 -10.07 -5.73 -13.87
C GLN A 123 -9.22 -5.20 -15.05
N SER A 124 -7.99 -4.80 -14.77
CA SER A 124 -7.06 -4.33 -15.81
C SER A 124 -6.70 -5.44 -16.79
N ARG A 125 -6.53 -6.67 -16.30
CA ARG A 125 -6.31 -7.85 -17.14
C ARG A 125 -7.44 -8.05 -18.15
N TYR A 126 -8.70 -8.01 -17.72
CA TYR A 126 -9.85 -8.13 -18.63
C TYR A 126 -9.84 -7.04 -19.70
N LYS A 127 -9.63 -5.78 -19.30
CA LYS A 127 -9.58 -4.64 -20.22
C LYS A 127 -8.43 -4.77 -21.24
N THR A 128 -7.27 -5.23 -20.79
CA THR A 128 -6.09 -5.51 -21.63
C THR A 128 -6.40 -6.59 -22.66
N ARG A 129 -6.95 -7.73 -22.20
CA ARG A 129 -7.36 -8.84 -23.06
C ARG A 129 -8.42 -8.41 -24.08
N LYS A 130 -9.41 -7.62 -23.66
CA LYS A 130 -10.47 -7.08 -24.53
C LYS A 130 -9.89 -6.22 -25.65
N ALA A 131 -8.87 -5.41 -25.34
CA ALA A 131 -8.19 -4.52 -26.28
C ALA A 131 -7.27 -5.23 -27.29
N TYR A 132 -6.91 -6.51 -27.08
CA TYR A 132 -6.04 -7.22 -28.03
C TYR A 132 -6.63 -7.25 -29.45
N PRO A 133 -5.81 -6.98 -30.48
CA PRO A 133 -6.16 -7.27 -31.86
C PRO A 133 -6.52 -8.75 -32.04
N LYS A 134 -7.39 -9.06 -33.02
CA LYS A 134 -7.82 -10.44 -33.30
C LYS A 134 -6.62 -11.39 -33.49
N GLU A 135 -5.59 -10.93 -34.18
CA GLU A 135 -4.36 -11.69 -34.43
C GLU A 135 -3.57 -12.05 -33.17
N VAL A 136 -3.57 -11.17 -32.17
CA VAL A 136 -2.91 -11.42 -30.87
C VAL A 136 -3.74 -12.40 -30.05
N LYS A 137 -5.06 -12.21 -29.98
CA LYS A 137 -5.97 -13.13 -29.28
C LYS A 137 -5.87 -14.56 -29.78
N LYS A 138 -5.68 -14.74 -31.10
CA LYS A 138 -5.48 -16.06 -31.72
C LYS A 138 -4.18 -16.73 -31.30
N ARG A 139 -3.09 -15.96 -31.12
CA ARG A 139 -1.76 -16.48 -30.78
C ARG A 139 -1.56 -16.70 -29.28
N LEU A 140 -2.17 -15.86 -28.45
CA LEU A 140 -2.18 -15.97 -27.00
C LEU A 140 -3.51 -16.58 -26.57
N ALA A 141 -3.77 -17.85 -26.89
CA ALA A 141 -5.11 -18.43 -26.80
C ALA A 141 -5.67 -18.52 -25.37
N SER A 142 -4.79 -18.62 -24.35
CA SER A 142 -5.18 -18.69 -22.94
C SER A 142 -4.46 -17.65 -22.09
N ASP A 143 -5.06 -17.36 -20.95
CA ASP A 143 -4.47 -16.59 -19.85
C ASP A 143 -4.06 -17.51 -18.67
N ASP A 144 -4.43 -18.79 -18.69
CA ASP A 144 -4.05 -19.77 -17.67
C ASP A 144 -2.66 -20.34 -17.97
N LEU A 145 -1.72 -20.15 -17.05
CA LEU A 145 -0.35 -20.63 -17.18
C LEU A 145 -0.24 -22.16 -17.09
N ASN A 146 -1.28 -22.85 -16.64
CA ASN A 146 -1.33 -24.32 -16.60
C ASN A 146 -1.68 -24.94 -17.95
N ASP A 147 -2.29 -24.19 -18.86
CA ASP A 147 -2.50 -24.66 -20.22
C ASP A 147 -1.15 -24.82 -20.94
N ILE A 148 -1.06 -25.61 -22.02
CA ILE A 148 0.18 -25.81 -22.79
C ILE A 148 0.06 -25.06 -24.14
N TYR A 149 0.75 -23.94 -24.25
CA TYR A 149 0.83 -23.06 -25.42
C TYR A 149 2.27 -22.53 -25.58
N PRO A 150 2.70 -22.18 -26.81
CA PRO A 150 4.04 -21.66 -27.03
C PRO A 150 4.27 -20.23 -26.49
N ALA A 151 3.21 -19.52 -26.12
CA ALA A 151 3.27 -18.17 -25.57
C ALA A 151 2.05 -17.87 -24.70
N TYR A 152 2.27 -17.08 -23.64
CA TYR A 152 1.25 -16.63 -22.70
C TYR A 152 1.44 -15.16 -22.37
N PRO A 153 0.36 -14.41 -22.12
CA PRO A 153 0.48 -13.09 -21.55
C PRO A 153 0.89 -13.19 -20.08
N LEU A 154 1.88 -12.40 -19.68
CA LEU A 154 2.20 -12.17 -18.26
C LEU A 154 1.71 -10.77 -17.89
N TYR A 155 0.70 -10.71 -17.03
CA TYR A 155 0.06 -9.48 -16.62
C TYR A 155 0.74 -8.91 -15.37
N ARG A 156 1.74 -8.04 -15.56
CA ARG A 156 2.50 -7.42 -14.46
C ARG A 156 3.23 -6.15 -14.90
N MET A 157 3.27 -5.15 -14.03
CA MET A 157 4.12 -3.95 -14.13
C MET A 157 5.38 -4.11 -13.26
N THR A 158 6.18 -5.14 -13.55
CA THR A 158 7.43 -5.45 -12.79
C THR A 158 8.67 -4.85 -13.43
N GLY A 159 9.76 -4.78 -12.66
CA GLY A 159 11.04 -4.23 -13.13
C GLY A 159 11.17 -2.72 -12.90
N CYS A 160 10.25 -2.12 -12.14
CA CYS A 160 10.34 -0.74 -11.70
C CYS A 160 11.29 -0.66 -10.52
N ILE A 161 12.49 -0.13 -10.75
CA ILE A 161 13.44 0.22 -9.70
C ILE A 161 13.14 1.65 -9.26
N ILE A 162 12.74 1.80 -8.00
CA ILE A 162 12.52 3.12 -7.39
C ILE A 162 13.86 3.84 -7.26
N ASP A 163 13.86 5.14 -7.51
CA ASP A 163 14.98 6.02 -7.22
C ASP A 163 15.07 6.30 -5.71
N TYR A 164 15.58 5.31 -4.97
CA TYR A 164 15.73 5.43 -3.51
C TYR A 164 16.72 6.52 -3.12
N ASP A 165 17.77 6.75 -3.91
CA ASP A 165 18.73 7.81 -3.61
C ASP A 165 18.02 9.17 -3.58
N LYS A 166 17.25 9.49 -4.63
CA LYS A 166 16.44 10.70 -4.66
C LYS A 166 15.42 10.78 -3.52
N LEU A 167 14.71 9.68 -3.22
CA LEU A 167 13.75 9.62 -2.12
C LEU A 167 14.40 9.98 -0.78
N LEU A 168 15.61 9.45 -0.52
CA LEU A 168 16.30 9.61 0.76
C LEU A 168 17.04 10.95 0.88
N GLN A 169 17.58 11.48 -0.22
CA GLN A 169 18.23 12.80 -0.20
C GLN A 169 17.22 13.94 -0.04
N LEU A 170 16.07 13.83 -0.70
CA LEU A 170 15.05 14.89 -0.70
C LEU A 170 14.02 14.74 0.42
N GLY A 171 13.78 13.51 0.87
CA GLY A 171 12.63 13.18 1.72
C GLY A 171 11.29 13.46 1.05
N ILE A 172 10.21 13.16 1.76
CA ILE A 172 8.85 13.45 1.28
C ILE A 172 8.65 14.94 0.93
N PRO A 173 9.14 15.92 1.72
CA PRO A 173 8.98 17.35 1.39
C PRO A 173 9.68 17.77 0.10
N GLY A 174 10.90 17.27 -0.14
CA GLY A 174 11.65 17.63 -1.34
C GLY A 174 11.03 17.04 -2.61
N ILE A 175 10.56 15.79 -2.56
CA ILE A 175 9.80 15.19 -3.67
C ILE A 175 8.51 15.97 -3.93
N LYS A 176 7.79 16.35 -2.87
CA LYS A 176 6.57 17.17 -2.97
C LYS A 176 6.86 18.52 -3.65
N LYS A 177 7.97 19.16 -3.29
CA LYS A 177 8.40 20.43 -3.87
C LYS A 177 8.65 20.28 -5.37
N GLU A 178 9.42 19.29 -5.79
CA GLU A 178 9.69 19.07 -7.22
C GLU A 178 8.41 18.82 -8.02
N ILE A 179 7.53 17.92 -7.55
CA ILE A 179 6.25 17.64 -8.21
C ILE A 179 5.43 18.94 -8.34
N SER A 180 5.41 19.77 -7.30
CA SER A 180 4.68 21.04 -7.32
C SER A 180 5.29 22.06 -8.28
N GLU A 181 6.60 22.01 -8.54
CA GLU A 181 7.27 22.85 -9.53
C GLU A 181 6.91 22.42 -10.96
N TYR A 182 6.87 21.12 -11.25
CA TYR A 182 6.40 20.59 -12.54
C TYR A 182 4.91 20.86 -12.77
N ALA A 183 4.08 20.70 -11.74
CA ALA A 183 2.63 20.96 -11.84
C ALA A 183 2.29 22.42 -12.20
N LYS A 184 3.20 23.37 -11.95
CA LYS A 184 3.03 24.78 -12.38
C LYS A 184 3.29 24.97 -13.88
N GLN A 185 4.08 24.10 -14.48
CA GLN A 185 4.49 24.18 -15.87
C GLN A 185 3.51 23.46 -16.81
N GLU A 186 2.91 22.37 -16.34
CA GLU A 186 2.00 21.53 -17.12
C GLU A 186 0.73 21.20 -16.31
N ASN A 187 -0.43 21.48 -16.90
CA ASN A 187 -1.72 21.12 -16.31
C ASN A 187 -2.04 19.63 -16.54
N ASN A 188 -1.43 18.77 -15.73
CA ASN A 188 -1.58 17.33 -15.80
C ASN A 188 -2.13 16.76 -14.47
N PRO A 189 -3.31 16.09 -14.45
CA PRO A 189 -3.89 15.51 -13.25
C PRO A 189 -2.98 14.50 -12.53
N LEU A 190 -2.01 13.93 -13.23
CA LEU A 190 -1.01 13.01 -12.68
C LEU A 190 -0.25 13.65 -11.51
N TYR A 191 0.15 14.92 -11.58
CA TYR A 191 0.87 15.56 -10.50
C TYR A 191 0.03 15.66 -9.22
N GLY A 192 -1.27 15.95 -9.35
CA GLY A 192 -2.20 15.93 -8.21
C GLY A 192 -2.27 14.56 -7.55
N ALA A 193 -2.36 13.50 -8.36
CA ALA A 193 -2.35 12.12 -7.87
C ALA A 193 -1.01 11.70 -7.21
N MET A 194 0.13 12.15 -7.75
CA MET A 194 1.44 11.91 -7.14
C MET A 194 1.57 12.61 -5.78
N LEU A 195 1.09 13.85 -5.66
CA LEU A 195 1.03 14.55 -4.38
C LEU A 195 0.14 13.82 -3.37
N GLU A 196 -0.99 13.30 -3.83
CA GLU A 196 -1.90 12.50 -3.01
C GLU A 196 -1.23 11.20 -2.52
N ALA A 197 -0.49 10.51 -3.38
CA ALA A 197 0.30 9.33 -2.99
C ALA A 197 1.34 9.64 -1.90
N LEU A 198 1.96 10.83 -1.92
CA LEU A 198 2.88 11.24 -0.84
C LEU A 198 2.16 11.51 0.48
N GLU A 199 0.94 12.06 0.45
CA GLU A 199 0.14 12.24 1.67
C GLU A 199 -0.31 10.88 2.23
N ILE A 200 -0.66 9.92 1.37
CA ILE A 200 -0.93 8.53 1.75
C ILE A 200 0.29 7.87 2.43
N LEU A 201 1.51 8.11 1.93
CA LEU A 201 2.73 7.64 2.59
C LEU A 201 2.90 8.28 3.98
N LYS A 202 2.61 9.57 4.13
CA LYS A 202 2.62 10.25 5.44
C LYS A 202 1.56 9.72 6.40
N ASP A 203 0.39 9.35 5.88
CA ASP A 203 -0.67 8.70 6.66
C ASP A 203 -0.24 7.30 7.09
N SER A 204 0.49 6.57 6.24
CA SER A 204 1.05 5.25 6.57
C SER A 204 2.14 5.34 7.65
N LEU A 205 3.01 6.36 7.59
CA LEU A 205 3.95 6.67 8.68
C LEU A 205 3.21 6.99 9.99
N GLN A 206 2.12 7.77 9.91
CA GLN A 206 1.31 8.11 11.09
C GLN A 206 0.64 6.86 11.69
N PHE A 207 0.09 5.98 10.86
CA PHE A 207 -0.52 4.72 11.30
C PHE A 207 0.45 3.90 12.17
N TYR A 208 1.69 3.75 11.74
CA TYR A 208 2.70 3.04 12.52
C TYR A 208 3.15 3.82 13.76
N ALA A 209 3.24 5.16 13.68
CA ALA A 209 3.57 5.98 14.84
C ALA A 209 2.51 5.87 15.95
N ASP A 210 1.22 5.79 15.58
CA ASP A 210 0.10 5.59 16.50
C ASP A 210 0.16 4.18 17.13
N GLN A 211 0.43 3.14 16.33
CA GLN A 211 0.62 1.79 16.86
C GLN A 211 1.80 1.68 17.83
N CYS A 212 2.92 2.36 17.55
CA CYS A 212 4.04 2.42 18.48
C CYS A 212 3.59 3.00 19.82
N GLU A 213 2.79 4.08 19.80
CA GLU A 213 2.28 4.71 21.02
C GLU A 213 1.38 3.78 21.83
N GLU A 214 0.44 3.12 21.15
CA GLU A 214 -0.49 2.18 21.79
C GLU A 214 0.24 0.97 22.41
N LYS A 215 1.19 0.38 21.68
CA LYS A 215 1.88 -0.85 22.10
C LYS A 215 2.83 -0.66 23.29
N LYS A 216 3.39 0.54 23.50
CA LYS A 216 4.32 0.80 24.61
C LYS A 216 3.75 0.46 25.99
N ALA A 217 2.44 0.60 26.17
CA ALA A 217 1.78 0.34 27.44
C ALA A 217 1.76 -1.15 27.84
N TYR A 218 2.07 -2.06 26.90
CA TYR A 218 1.87 -3.50 27.06
C TYR A 218 3.15 -4.34 26.89
N VAL A 219 4.32 -3.69 26.84
CA VAL A 219 5.61 -4.35 26.60
C VAL A 219 6.63 -4.03 27.70
N SER A 220 7.79 -4.70 27.67
CA SER A 220 8.89 -4.39 28.58
C SER A 220 9.36 -2.94 28.45
N LYS A 221 10.03 -2.43 29.50
CA LYS A 221 10.56 -1.05 29.50
C LYS A 221 11.55 -0.82 28.36
N GLU A 222 12.39 -1.82 28.08
CA GLU A 222 13.37 -1.81 26.99
C GLU A 222 12.65 -1.69 25.64
N ARG A 223 11.64 -2.53 25.41
CA ARG A 223 10.87 -2.51 24.16
C ARG A 223 10.04 -1.23 24.02
N ALA A 224 9.49 -0.71 25.10
CA ALA A 224 8.78 0.57 25.10
C ALA A 224 9.68 1.72 24.67
N SER A 225 10.95 1.73 25.10
CA SER A 225 11.94 2.72 24.66
C SER A 225 12.23 2.63 23.17
N GLN A 226 12.33 1.41 22.62
CA GLN A 226 12.55 1.20 21.19
C GLN A 226 11.34 1.62 20.34
N LEU A 227 10.13 1.33 20.81
CA LEU A 227 8.90 1.82 20.18
C LEU A 227 8.81 3.34 20.25
N GLN A 228 9.38 3.97 21.28
CA GLN A 228 9.42 5.44 21.40
C GLN A 228 10.33 6.04 20.35
N GLU A 229 11.54 5.51 20.21
CA GLU A 229 12.49 5.92 19.17
C GLU A 229 11.92 5.70 17.77
N MET A 230 11.31 4.53 17.51
CA MET A 230 10.67 4.26 16.22
C MET A 230 9.55 5.25 15.91
N ARG A 231 8.68 5.55 16.89
CA ARG A 231 7.62 6.56 16.74
C ARG A 231 8.20 7.92 16.37
N GLU A 232 9.26 8.36 17.04
CA GLU A 232 9.92 9.64 16.77
C GLU A 232 10.48 9.68 15.35
N ASN A 233 11.15 8.62 14.91
CA ASN A 233 11.66 8.49 13.54
C ASN A 233 10.53 8.53 12.50
N LEU A 234 9.42 7.82 12.72
CA LEU A 234 8.26 7.83 11.83
C LEU A 234 7.62 9.23 11.73
N ILE A 235 7.48 9.94 12.85
CA ILE A 235 6.95 11.31 12.87
C ILE A 235 7.91 12.27 12.15
N PHE A 236 9.22 12.11 12.37
CA PHE A 236 10.26 12.94 11.76
C PHE A 236 10.23 12.86 10.23
N LEU A 237 10.16 11.64 9.68
CA LEU A 237 10.15 11.34 8.24
C LEU A 237 8.98 11.98 7.48
N LYS A 238 7.88 12.34 8.15
CA LYS A 238 6.73 12.99 7.49
C LYS A 238 7.07 14.37 6.94
N ASN A 239 8.03 15.06 7.55
CA ASN A 239 8.33 16.46 7.28
C ASN A 239 9.82 16.75 7.06
N ASN A 240 10.68 15.73 7.07
CA ASN A 240 12.12 15.89 6.92
C ASN A 240 12.68 14.76 6.03
N ALA A 241 13.82 15.04 5.38
CA ALA A 241 14.64 13.98 4.82
C ALA A 241 15.26 13.15 5.97
N PRO A 242 15.48 11.83 5.79
CA PRO A 242 16.17 11.02 6.78
C PRO A 242 17.55 11.61 7.12
N GLU A 243 17.94 11.51 8.39
CA GLU A 243 19.24 11.94 8.89
C GLU A 243 20.08 10.79 9.44
N THR A 244 19.42 9.68 9.79
CA THR A 244 20.02 8.46 10.34
C THR A 244 19.79 7.27 9.43
N PHE A 245 20.60 6.22 9.58
CA PHE A 245 20.45 4.96 8.88
C PHE A 245 19.08 4.33 9.15
N HIS A 246 18.62 4.38 10.40
CA HIS A 246 17.30 3.85 10.76
C HIS A 246 16.17 4.58 10.02
N GLN A 247 16.20 5.92 10.00
CA GLN A 247 15.21 6.71 9.27
C GLN A 247 15.25 6.42 7.77
N ALA A 248 16.45 6.32 7.18
CA ALA A 248 16.62 6.04 5.77
C ALA A 248 16.09 4.64 5.39
N ALA A 249 16.47 3.62 6.17
CA ALA A 249 16.00 2.25 5.98
C ALA A 249 14.48 2.14 6.17
N GLN A 250 13.91 2.83 7.17
CA GLN A 250 12.48 2.85 7.42
C GLN A 250 11.70 3.50 6.28
N LEU A 251 12.16 4.64 5.74
CA LEU A 251 11.51 5.32 4.62
C LEU A 251 11.59 4.48 3.34
N ALA A 252 12.76 3.93 3.02
CA ALA A 252 12.95 3.06 1.86
C ALA A 252 12.07 1.80 1.95
N TRP A 253 12.03 1.14 3.12
CA TRP A 253 11.23 -0.06 3.33
C TRP A 253 9.73 0.22 3.19
N LEU A 254 9.20 1.22 3.91
CA LEU A 254 7.78 1.52 3.84
C LEU A 254 7.37 1.96 2.43
N TYR A 255 8.17 2.77 1.75
CA TYR A 255 7.92 3.14 0.35
C TYR A 255 7.86 1.92 -0.56
N SER A 256 8.77 0.94 -0.37
CA SER A 256 8.79 -0.31 -1.15
C SER A 256 7.50 -1.11 -0.98
N ILE A 257 6.98 -1.17 0.25
CA ILE A 257 5.71 -1.84 0.58
C ILE A 257 4.53 -1.17 -0.12
N LEU A 258 4.46 0.16 -0.08
CA LEU A 258 3.36 0.90 -0.73
C LEU A 258 3.46 0.83 -2.25
N ALA A 259 4.67 0.87 -2.81
CA ALA A 259 4.91 0.70 -4.23
C ALA A 259 4.75 -0.75 -4.71
N HIS A 260 4.61 -1.72 -3.79
CA HIS A 260 4.60 -3.16 -4.04
C HIS A 260 5.73 -3.61 -4.99
N THR A 261 6.93 -3.05 -4.79
CA THR A 261 8.12 -3.46 -5.53
C THR A 261 8.90 -4.52 -4.78
N LEU A 262 9.52 -5.42 -5.52
CA LEU A 262 10.43 -6.45 -5.02
C LEU A 262 11.89 -6.15 -5.41
N ASP A 263 12.10 -5.05 -6.15
CA ASP A 263 13.39 -4.63 -6.67
C ASP A 263 13.94 -3.48 -5.80
N TYR A 264 14.83 -3.80 -4.87
CA TYR A 264 15.38 -2.84 -3.89
C TYR A 264 16.59 -2.05 -4.39
N GLY A 265 17.09 -2.33 -5.60
CA GLY A 265 18.23 -1.60 -6.17
C GLY A 265 19.54 -1.74 -5.38
N ARG A 266 20.40 -0.73 -5.47
CA ARG A 266 21.74 -0.70 -4.85
C ARG A 266 21.70 -0.17 -3.41
N MET A 267 21.17 -1.00 -2.51
CA MET A 267 21.02 -0.68 -1.08
C MET A 267 22.34 -0.29 -0.40
N ASP A 268 23.44 -0.89 -0.84
CA ASP A 268 24.80 -0.56 -0.40
C ASP A 268 25.21 0.89 -0.73
N VAL A 269 24.63 1.46 -1.78
CA VAL A 269 24.90 2.85 -2.22
C VAL A 269 23.99 3.82 -1.48
N TYR A 270 22.66 3.71 -1.64
CA TYR A 270 21.75 4.73 -1.12
C TYR A 270 21.61 4.72 0.42
N LEU A 271 22.00 3.65 1.11
CA LEU A 271 22.10 3.64 2.58
C LEU A 271 23.53 3.84 3.11
N GLY A 272 24.54 3.77 2.24
CA GLY A 272 25.95 3.77 2.63
C GLY A 272 26.35 5.02 3.41
N ASP A 273 25.97 6.19 2.92
CA ASP A 273 26.29 7.48 3.56
C ASP A 273 25.65 7.62 4.95
N PHE A 274 24.44 7.08 5.11
CA PHE A 274 23.74 7.08 6.40
C PHE A 274 24.42 6.15 7.40
N LEU A 275 24.87 4.97 6.95
CA LEU A 275 25.59 4.02 7.78
C LEU A 275 26.93 4.62 8.25
N GLU A 276 27.71 5.20 7.35
CA GLU A 276 29.00 5.81 7.69
C GLU A 276 28.82 6.97 8.70
N ARG A 277 27.80 7.80 8.49
CA ARG A 277 27.46 8.91 9.39
C ARG A 277 27.11 8.43 10.80
N ASP A 278 26.29 7.40 10.91
CA ASP A 278 25.89 6.85 12.20
C ASP A 278 27.04 6.14 12.92
N GLN A 279 27.94 5.46 12.19
CA GLN A 279 29.15 4.84 12.77
C GLN A 279 30.13 5.86 13.37
N LYS A 280 30.16 7.10 12.84
CA LYS A 280 30.96 8.19 13.40
C LYS A 280 30.38 8.73 14.72
N LYS A 281 29.12 8.40 15.07
CA LYS A 281 28.53 8.77 16.37
C LYS A 281 29.09 7.86 17.49
N PRO A 282 29.37 8.39 18.69
CA PRO A 282 29.96 7.62 19.80
C PRO A 282 29.20 6.35 20.21
N ILE A 283 27.92 6.24 19.85
CA ILE A 283 26.98 5.18 20.27
C ILE A 283 27.14 3.89 19.43
N PHE A 284 27.59 3.96 18.18
CA PHE A 284 27.63 2.82 17.26
C PHE A 284 28.92 1.98 17.30
N ARG A 285 29.93 2.37 18.09
CA ARG A 285 31.23 1.68 18.16
C ARG A 285 31.19 0.27 18.78
N ARG A 286 30.03 -0.26 19.18
CA ARG A 286 29.97 -1.47 20.02
C ARG A 286 29.32 -2.73 19.40
N ALA A 287 28.78 -2.68 18.17
CA ALA A 287 28.03 -3.83 17.62
C ALA A 287 28.64 -4.50 16.38
N VAL A 288 29.76 -4.00 15.84
CA VAL A 288 30.36 -4.51 14.58
C VAL A 288 31.72 -5.20 14.80
N LEU A 289 32.23 -5.25 16.03
CA LEU A 289 33.56 -5.83 16.35
C LEU A 289 33.55 -6.78 17.56
N SER A 290 32.43 -7.45 17.83
CA SER A 290 32.34 -8.58 18.77
C SER A 290 31.70 -9.77 18.09
#